data_AF-A0A224VJT9-F1
#
_entry.id   AF-A0A224VJT9-F1
#
_cell.length_a   1.000
_cell.length_b   1.000
_cell.length_c   1.000
_cell.angle_alpha   90.00
_cell.angle_beta   90.00
_cell.angle_gamma   90.00
#
_symmetry.space_group_name_H-M   'P 1'
#
loop_
_entity.id
_entity.type
_entity.pdbx_description
1 polymer ?
#
loop_
_entity_poly.entity_id
_entity_poly.type
_entity_poly.pdbx_seq_one_letter_code
_entity_poly.pdbx_strand_id
1 'polypeptide(L)'
;MDRADKLLILKLSEGDNLPIDRLAQLADGHWKVNAVKIQSVKLVIVLVHKKVVGDFYLADNVTLELNTGRITNLGLRDAKNVSGLVGKILNYRTANPATIKKFSDLNDLIVK
;
A
#
# COMPACT_ATOMS: atom_id res chain seq x y z
N MET A 1 -16.42 -12.21 -2.07
CA MET A 1 -15.82 -10.87 -1.83
C MET A 1 -15.07 -10.53 -3.09
N ASP A 2 -15.59 -9.62 -3.92
CA ASP A 2 -14.85 -9.14 -5.09
C ASP A 2 -13.52 -8.55 -4.61
N ARG A 3 -12.41 -9.06 -5.17
CA ARG A 3 -11.10 -8.48 -4.91
C ARG A 3 -11.19 -6.99 -5.27
N ALA A 4 -10.71 -6.12 -4.39
CA ALA A 4 -10.71 -4.69 -4.66
C ALA A 4 -10.02 -4.42 -6.01
N ASP A 5 -10.73 -3.79 -6.95
CA ASP A 5 -10.21 -3.53 -8.30
C ASP A 5 -8.91 -2.74 -8.28
N LYS A 6 -8.72 -1.91 -7.24
CA LYS A 6 -7.54 -1.07 -7.04
C LYS A 6 -6.96 -1.29 -5.65
N LEU A 7 -5.63 -1.18 -5.59
CA LEU A 7 -4.90 -1.11 -4.34
C LEU A 7 -3.94 0.07 -4.33
N LEU A 8 -3.56 0.50 -3.13
CA LEU A 8 -2.48 1.45 -2.90
C LEU A 8 -1.17 0.69 -2.67
N ILE A 9 -0.14 1.05 -3.42
CA ILE A 9 1.22 0.56 -3.23
C ILE A 9 1.99 1.62 -2.46
N LEU A 10 2.53 1.26 -1.29
CA LEU A 10 3.42 2.09 -0.50
C LEU A 10 4.83 1.51 -0.52
N LYS A 11 5.81 2.32 -0.91
CA LYS A 11 7.23 1.96 -0.94
C LYS A 11 7.92 2.62 0.23
N LEU A 12 8.41 1.81 1.15
CA LEU A 12 9.23 2.24 2.28
C LEU A 12 10.72 2.03 1.97
N SER A 13 11.57 2.84 2.62
CA SER A 13 13.03 2.65 2.61
C SER A 13 13.46 1.50 3.51
N GLU A 14 12.70 1.24 4.57
CA GLU A 14 13.00 0.23 5.59
C GLU A 14 11.72 -0.44 6.09
N GLY A 15 11.88 -1.52 6.85
CA GLY A 15 10.78 -2.24 7.47
C GLY A 15 10.64 -3.71 7.07
N ASP A 16 11.64 -4.28 6.38
CA ASP A 16 11.69 -5.72 6.17
C ASP A 16 11.85 -6.44 7.52
N ASN A 17 11.14 -7.55 7.68
CA ASN A 17 11.09 -8.36 8.92
C ASN A 17 10.58 -7.65 10.18
N LEU A 18 9.91 -6.49 10.05
CA LEU A 18 9.24 -5.88 11.20
C LEU A 18 7.97 -6.66 11.57
N PRO A 19 7.61 -6.68 12.87
CA PRO A 19 6.26 -7.07 13.29
C PRO A 19 5.20 -6.27 12.54
N ILE A 20 4.08 -6.92 12.19
CA ILE A 20 3.05 -6.33 11.32
C ILE A 20 2.50 -4.99 11.85
N ASP A 21 2.34 -4.86 13.16
CA ASP A 21 1.86 -3.61 13.79
C ASP A 21 2.88 -2.47 13.65
N ARG A 22 4.18 -2.77 13.69
CA ARG A 22 5.24 -1.78 13.49
C ARG A 22 5.35 -1.40 12.01
N LEU A 23 5.17 -2.37 11.11
CA LEU A 23 5.09 -2.09 9.68
C LEU A 23 3.89 -1.20 9.35
N ALA A 24 2.72 -1.46 9.95
CA ALA A 24 1.52 -0.62 9.80
C ALA A 24 1.77 0.82 10.26
N GLN A 25 2.39 1.00 11.43
CA GLN A 25 2.74 2.33 11.96
C GLN A 25 3.69 3.10 11.03
N LEU A 26 4.70 2.45 10.46
CA LEU A 26 5.60 3.08 9.49
C LEU A 26 4.88 3.41 8.17
N ALA A 27 4.02 2.52 7.72
CA ALA A 27 3.26 2.69 6.48
C ALA A 27 2.14 3.74 6.59
N ASP A 28 1.67 4.08 7.80
CA ASP A 28 0.62 5.08 8.05
C ASP A 28 1.02 6.53 7.72
N GLY A 29 2.28 6.75 7.30
CA GLY A 29 2.89 8.06 7.08
C GLY A 29 2.21 9.00 6.07
N HIS A 30 2.91 10.08 5.70
CA HIS A 30 2.33 11.17 4.91
C HIS A 30 2.51 11.00 3.40
N TRP A 31 1.48 10.52 2.72
CA TRP A 31 1.56 10.12 1.32
C TRP A 31 0.94 11.14 0.37
N LYS A 32 1.67 11.48 -0.69
CA LYS A 32 1.12 12.30 -1.78
C LYS A 32 0.34 11.39 -2.75
N VAL A 33 -0.96 11.24 -2.49
CA VAL A 33 -1.88 10.42 -3.28
C VAL A 33 -3.09 11.26 -3.68
N ASN A 34 -3.67 10.96 -4.84
CA ASN A 34 -4.90 11.63 -5.27
C ASN A 34 -6.08 11.24 -4.36
N ALA A 35 -6.64 12.21 -3.63
CA ALA A 35 -7.70 12.02 -2.65
C ALA A 35 -9.00 11.46 -3.26
N VAL A 36 -9.33 11.78 -4.51
CA VAL A 36 -10.51 11.21 -5.18
C VAL A 36 -10.29 9.73 -5.49
N LYS A 37 -9.09 9.37 -5.97
CA LYS A 37 -8.78 7.99 -6.35
C LYS A 37 -8.70 7.06 -5.13
N ILE A 38 -8.25 7.55 -3.97
CA ILE A 38 -8.07 6.71 -2.77
C ILE A 38 -9.40 6.19 -2.23
N GLN A 39 -10.52 6.88 -2.47
CA GLN A 39 -11.86 6.44 -2.07
C GLN A 39 -12.25 5.08 -2.66
N SER A 40 -11.64 4.68 -3.78
CA SER A 40 -11.87 3.39 -4.44
C SER A 40 -10.89 2.28 -4.01
N VAL A 41 -10.01 2.56 -3.05
CA VAL A 41 -9.00 1.63 -2.56
C VAL A 41 -9.48 0.99 -1.27
N LYS A 42 -9.41 -0.35 -1.21
CA LYS A 42 -9.67 -1.11 0.03
C LYS A 42 -8.43 -1.82 0.58
N LEU A 43 -7.47 -2.12 -0.29
CA LEU A 43 -6.24 -2.82 0.07
C LEU A 43 -5.02 -1.92 -0.15
N VAL A 44 -4.07 -2.04 0.75
CA VAL A 44 -2.75 -1.42 0.68
C VAL A 44 -1.72 -2.53 0.70
N ILE A 45 -0.72 -2.47 -0.18
CA ILE A 45 0.47 -3.33 -0.10
C ILE A 45 1.68 -2.48 0.22
N VAL A 46 2.57 -3.01 1.05
CA VAL A 46 3.81 -2.33 1.43
C VAL A 46 5.00 -3.04 0.80
N LEU A 47 5.82 -2.27 0.10
CA LEU A 47 7.04 -2.69 -0.58
C LEU A 47 8.26 -2.16 0.18
N VAL A 48 9.18 -3.05 0.52
CA VAL A 48 10.54 -2.71 0.99
C VAL A 48 11.51 -3.40 0.03
N HIS A 49 12.45 -2.65 -0.55
CA HIS A 49 13.43 -3.18 -1.51
C HIS A 49 12.81 -4.10 -2.60
N LYS A 50 11.66 -3.70 -3.16
CA LYS A 50 10.86 -4.45 -4.17
C LYS A 50 10.10 -5.68 -3.65
N LYS A 51 10.34 -6.13 -2.42
CA LYS A 51 9.60 -7.23 -1.79
C LYS A 51 8.34 -6.69 -1.13
N VAL A 52 7.21 -7.36 -1.35
CA VAL A 52 5.98 -7.07 -0.62
C VAL A 52 6.12 -7.67 0.79
N VAL A 53 6.15 -6.80 1.79
CA VAL A 53 6.41 -7.19 3.19
C VAL A 53 5.13 -7.26 4.03
N GLY A 54 4.03 -6.69 3.55
CA GLY A 54 2.73 -6.77 4.20
C GLY A 54 1.60 -6.25 3.32
N ASP A 55 0.39 -6.65 3.66
CA ASP A 55 -0.83 -6.08 3.11
C ASP A 55 -1.84 -5.72 4.22
N PHE A 56 -2.62 -4.69 3.94
CA PHE A 56 -3.48 -4.07 4.93
C PHE A 56 -4.81 -3.68 4.30
N TYR A 57 -5.87 -3.76 5.09
CA TYR A 57 -7.09 -3.04 4.81
C TYR A 57 -6.87 -1.56 5.11
N LEU A 58 -7.29 -0.71 4.19
CA LEU A 58 -7.39 0.73 4.43
C LEU A 58 -8.62 1.00 5.30
N ALA A 59 -8.52 1.94 6.26
CA ALA A 59 -9.68 2.37 7.00
C ALA A 59 -10.72 3.05 6.09
N ASP A 60 -11.99 3.02 6.51
CA ASP A 60 -13.07 3.66 5.75
C ASP A 60 -12.90 5.18 5.65
N ASN A 61 -12.17 5.78 6.60
CA ASN A 61 -11.86 7.20 6.64
C ASN A 61 -10.34 7.39 6.70
N VAL A 62 -9.83 8.30 5.88
CA VAL A 62 -8.45 8.79 5.88
C VAL A 62 -8.44 10.30 6.07
N THR A 63 -7.31 10.87 6.51
CA THR A 63 -7.18 12.31 6.72
C THR A 63 -6.46 12.97 5.54
N LEU A 64 -6.95 14.10 5.05
CA LEU A 64 -6.24 14.93 4.07
C LEU A 64 -5.68 16.18 4.77
N GLU A 65 -4.37 16.32 4.77
CA GLU A 65 -3.70 17.54 5.23
C GLU A 65 -3.75 18.60 4.12
N LEU A 66 -4.61 19.61 4.27
CA LEU A 66 -4.85 20.63 3.24
C LEU A 66 -3.60 21.44 2.87
N ASN A 67 -2.72 21.71 3.84
CA ASN A 67 -1.49 22.49 3.63
C ASN A 67 -0.50 21.79 2.69
N THR A 68 -0.41 20.45 2.76
CA THR A 68 0.57 19.66 2.00
C THR A 68 -0.05 18.86 0.87
N GLY A 69 -1.39 18.72 0.87
CA GLY A 69 -2.13 17.86 -0.04
C GLY A 69 -1.86 16.38 0.17
N ARG A 70 -1.40 15.97 1.35
CA ARG A 70 -1.01 14.59 1.66
C ARG A 70 -2.12 13.88 2.42
N ILE A 71 -2.30 12.60 2.10
CA ILE A 71 -3.14 11.70 2.88
C ILE A 71 -2.31 11.16 4.05
N THR A 72 -2.90 11.20 5.23
CA THR A 72 -2.34 10.74 6.51
C THR A 72 -3.38 9.88 7.22
N ASN A 73 -2.98 9.19 8.28
CA ASN A 73 -3.88 8.38 9.12
C ASN A 73 -4.68 7.40 8.24
N LEU A 74 -3.96 6.51 7.56
CA LEU A 74 -4.52 5.49 6.70
C LEU A 74 -5.28 4.41 7.49
N GLY A 75 -5.01 4.29 8.80
CA GLY A 75 -5.73 3.38 9.70
C GLY A 75 -5.56 1.91 9.28
N LEU A 76 -4.34 1.55 8.92
CA LEU A 76 -4.00 0.25 8.33
C LEU A 76 -4.27 -0.89 9.31
N ARG A 77 -5.04 -1.89 8.87
CA ARG A 77 -5.31 -3.12 9.63
C ARG A 77 -4.80 -4.32 8.86
N ASP A 78 -4.09 -5.22 9.52
CA ASP A 78 -3.52 -6.43 8.89
C ASP A 78 -4.58 -7.18 8.06
N ALA A 79 -4.29 -7.36 6.77
CA ALA A 79 -5.17 -8.08 5.86
C ALA A 79 -4.84 -9.57 5.78
N LYS A 80 -3.83 -10.07 6.52
CA LYS A 80 -3.46 -11.49 6.60
C LYS A 80 -3.21 -12.11 5.23
N ASN A 81 -2.48 -11.40 4.36
CA ASN A 81 -2.15 -11.84 3.00
C ASN A 81 -3.37 -12.06 2.09
N VAL A 82 -4.46 -11.32 2.28
CA VAL A 82 -5.64 -11.35 1.38
C VAL A 82 -5.27 -10.99 -0.08
N SER A 83 -4.24 -10.17 -0.27
CA SER A 83 -3.69 -9.91 -1.60
C SER A 83 -3.01 -11.14 -2.23
N GLY A 84 -2.50 -12.09 -1.43
CA GLY A 84 -1.68 -13.19 -1.92
C GLY A 84 -0.33 -12.74 -2.51
N LEU A 85 0.10 -11.51 -2.20
CA LEU A 85 1.34 -10.92 -2.71
C LEU A 85 2.46 -10.86 -1.67
N VAL A 86 2.17 -11.05 -0.38
CA VAL A 86 3.20 -11.00 0.67
C VAL A 86 4.30 -12.02 0.40
N GLY A 87 5.55 -11.58 0.48
CA GLY A 87 6.75 -12.35 0.15
C GLY A 87 7.17 -12.29 -1.32
N LYS A 88 6.30 -11.85 -2.24
CA LYS A 88 6.64 -11.73 -3.66
C LYS A 88 7.50 -10.50 -3.93
N ILE A 89 8.32 -10.59 -4.97
CA ILE A 89 9.11 -9.47 -5.49
C ILE A 89 8.37 -8.86 -6.68
N LEU A 90 8.14 -7.55 -6.63
CA LEU A 90 7.54 -6.80 -7.73
C LEU A 90 8.61 -5.94 -8.42
N ASN A 91 8.71 -6.02 -9.75
CA ASN A 91 9.53 -5.15 -10.59
C ASN A 91 8.90 -3.75 -10.70
N TYR A 92 8.75 -3.09 -9.56
CA TYR A 92 8.10 -1.80 -9.41
C TYR A 92 9.12 -0.66 -9.52
N ARG A 93 9.37 -0.20 -10.76
CA ARG A 93 10.48 0.73 -11.10
C ARG A 93 10.19 2.22 -10.88
N THR A 94 9.01 2.59 -10.38
CA THR A 94 8.66 4.01 -10.22
C THR A 94 9.40 4.66 -9.04
N ALA A 95 9.72 5.95 -9.22
CA ALA A 95 10.24 6.81 -8.16
C ALA A 95 9.15 7.27 -7.18
N ASN A 96 7.87 7.22 -7.58
CA ASN A 96 6.77 7.61 -6.71
C ASN A 96 6.56 6.57 -5.60
N PRO A 97 6.75 6.93 -4.31
CA PRO A 97 6.66 5.98 -3.22
C PRO A 97 5.21 5.60 -2.86
N ALA A 98 4.19 6.33 -3.35
CA ALA A 98 2.79 5.98 -3.12
C ALA A 98 1.99 6.06 -4.41
N THR A 99 1.46 4.93 -4.89
CA THR A 99 0.70 4.88 -6.15
C THR A 99 -0.49 3.95 -6.05
N ILE A 100 -1.61 4.38 -6.62
CA ILE A 100 -2.79 3.52 -6.79
C ILE A 100 -2.68 2.78 -8.14
N LYS A 101 -2.83 1.46 -8.11
CA LYS A 101 -2.84 0.59 -9.30
C LYS A 101 -4.04 -0.34 -9.29
N LYS A 102 -4.44 -0.82 -10.46
CA LYS A 102 -5.38 -1.94 -10.53
C LYS A 102 -4.70 -3.20 -10.02
N PHE A 103 -5.46 -4.05 -9.34
CA PHE A 103 -4.93 -5.31 -8.82
C PHE A 103 -4.44 -6.21 -9.95
N SER A 104 -5.16 -6.26 -11.07
CA SER A 104 -4.81 -7.04 -12.27
C SER A 104 -3.42 -6.73 -12.81
N ASP A 105 -3.02 -5.46 -12.78
CA ASP A 105 -1.76 -4.96 -13.35
C ASP A 105 -0.54 -5.41 -12.53
N LEU A 106 -0.73 -5.95 -11.34
CA LEU A 106 0.36 -6.41 -10.47
C LEU A 106 0.91 -7.75 -10.92
N ASN A 107 0.11 -8.59 -11.57
CA ASN A 107 0.55 -9.91 -12.04
C ASN A 107 1.74 -9.79 -13.00
N ASP A 108 1.72 -8.77 -13.86
CA ASP A 108 2.78 -8.49 -14.83
C ASP A 108 4.06 -7.94 -14.16
N LEU A 109 3.94 -7.47 -12.92
CA LEU A 109 5.06 -6.94 -12.15
C LEU A 109 5.74 -8.00 -11.30
N ILE A 110 5.11 -9.15 -11.07
CA ILE A 110 5.71 -10.22 -10.26
C ILE A 110 6.94 -10.75 -11.00
N VAL A 111 8.10 -10.67 -10.32
CA VAL A 111 9.33 -11.31 -10.80
C VAL A 111 9.17 -12.81 -10.59
N LYS A 112 9.27 -13.57 -11.69
CA LYS A 112 9.24 -15.04 -11.69
C LYS A 112 10.58 -15.62 -11.24
#